data_AF-A0A497CJQ4-F1
#
_entry.id   AF-A0A497CJQ4-F1
#
_cell.length_a   1.000
_cell.length_b   1.000
_cell.length_c   1.000
_cell.angle_alpha   90.00
_cell.angle_beta   90.00
_cell.angle_gamma   90.00
#
_symmetry.space_group_name_H-M   'P 1'
#
loop_
_entity.id
_entity.type
_entity.pdbx_description
1 polymer ?
#
loop_
_entity_poly.entity_id
_entity_poly.type
_entity_poly.pdbx_seq_one_letter_code
_entity_poly.pdbx_strand_id
1 'polypeptide(L)'
;GYIIVIIQTFFAPKKLIALAYDSGGVTTSTVTVPIVAALGLGLSSAVPGRNPAIDGFGLIAFASLFPIIAVLGYAQFMSIKKRIIKN
;
A
#
# COMPACT_ATOMS: atom_id res chain seq x y z
N GLY A 1 -1.94 6.40 5.05
CA GLY A 1 -1.89 5.60 3.82
C GLY A 1 -2.19 6.44 2.59
N TYR A 2 -3.46 6.74 2.32
CA TYR A 2 -3.88 7.44 1.09
C TYR A 2 -3.19 8.79 0.84
N ILE A 3 -3.01 9.62 1.88
CA ILE A 3 -2.28 10.89 1.75
C ILE A 3 -0.86 10.68 1.21
N ILE A 4 -0.16 9.63 1.66
CA ILE A 4 1.19 9.28 1.19
C ILE A 4 1.15 8.92 -0.30
N VAL A 5 0.21 8.06 -0.70
CA VAL A 5 0.03 7.66 -2.11
C VAL A 5 -0.26 8.87 -2.99
N ILE A 6 -1.13 9.78 -2.56
CA ILE A 6 -1.48 11.00 -3.31
C ILE A 6 -0.24 11.86 -3.51
N ILE A 7 0.48 12.16 -2.43
CA ILE A 7 1.72 12.94 -2.49
C ILE A 7 2.72 12.25 -3.42
N GLN A 8 2.94 10.95 -3.27
CA GLN A 8 3.90 10.22 -4.09
C GLN A 8 3.53 10.21 -5.57
N THR A 9 2.24 10.11 -5.88
CA THR A 9 1.73 10.09 -7.26
C THR A 9 2.07 11.36 -8.02
N PHE A 10 2.04 12.54 -7.37
CA PHE A 10 2.45 13.80 -7.99
C PHE A 10 3.94 13.85 -8.39
N PHE A 11 4.81 13.17 -7.63
CA PHE A 11 6.26 13.17 -7.87
C PHE A 11 6.75 11.94 -8.65
N ALA A 12 5.91 10.93 -8.85
CA ALA A 12 6.29 9.70 -9.54
C ALA A 12 6.27 9.83 -11.08
N PRO A 13 7.16 9.14 -11.80
CA PRO A 13 7.14 9.13 -13.26
C PRO A 13 5.88 8.42 -13.80
N LYS A 14 5.18 9.05 -14.75
CA LYS A 14 3.87 8.60 -15.28
C LYS A 14 3.78 7.11 -15.65
N LYS A 15 4.85 6.55 -16.23
CA LYS A 15 4.91 5.14 -16.64
C LYS A 15 4.85 4.15 -15.47
N LEU A 16 5.33 4.54 -14.28
CA LEU A 16 5.39 3.67 -13.11
C LEU A 16 4.17 3.84 -12.19
N ILE A 17 3.35 4.87 -12.40
CA ILE A 17 2.12 5.08 -11.62
C ILE A 17 1.14 3.91 -11.88
N ALA A 18 0.90 3.55 -13.14
CA ALA A 18 -0.02 2.44 -13.48
C ALA A 18 0.43 1.12 -12.83
N LEU A 19 1.73 0.80 -12.91
CA LEU A 19 2.31 -0.38 -12.26
C LEU A 19 2.13 -0.35 -10.74
N ALA A 20 2.31 0.81 -10.12
CA ALA A 20 2.13 0.94 -8.67
C ALA A 20 0.70 0.67 -8.24
N TYR A 21 -0.30 1.24 -8.94
CA TYR A 21 -1.70 1.03 -8.59
C TYR A 21 -2.19 -0.39 -8.90
N ASP A 22 -1.66 -1.02 -9.95
CA ASP A 22 -1.93 -2.44 -10.25
C ASP A 22 -1.41 -3.36 -9.13
N SER A 23 -0.24 -3.05 -8.55
CA SER A 23 0.33 -3.81 -7.43
C SER A 23 -0.54 -3.79 -6.16
N GLY A 24 -1.43 -2.81 -6.01
CA GLY A 24 -2.40 -2.76 -4.90
C GLY A 24 -3.52 -3.79 -5.02
N GLY A 25 -3.69 -4.43 -6.18
CA GLY A 25 -4.71 -5.44 -6.44
C GLY A 25 -4.51 -6.77 -5.70
N VAL A 26 -3.36 -6.97 -5.02
CA VAL A 26 -3.08 -8.21 -4.26
C VAL A 26 -4.11 -8.50 -3.17
N THR A 27 -4.86 -7.50 -2.73
CA THR A 27 -5.89 -7.62 -1.69
C THR A 27 -7.30 -7.75 -2.23
N THR A 28 -7.53 -7.95 -3.53
CA THR A 28 -8.90 -8.09 -4.09
C THR A 28 -9.25 -9.53 -4.45
N SER A 29 -8.30 -10.46 -4.30
CA SER A 29 -8.54 -11.88 -4.57
C SER A 29 -9.51 -12.47 -3.56
N THR A 30 -10.37 -13.38 -4.04
CA THR A 30 -11.30 -14.17 -3.21
C THR A 30 -10.58 -14.99 -2.14
N VAL A 31 -9.27 -15.23 -2.31
CA VAL A 31 -8.43 -15.92 -1.33
C VAL A 31 -7.80 -14.94 -0.33
N THR A 32 -7.25 -13.81 -0.79
CA THR A 32 -6.44 -12.94 0.08
C THR A 32 -7.28 -12.05 0.99
N VAL A 33 -8.44 -11.57 0.51
CA VAL A 33 -9.37 -10.75 1.31
C VAL A 33 -9.77 -11.41 2.63
N PRO A 34 -10.36 -12.63 2.64
CA PRO A 34 -10.80 -13.25 3.89
C PRO A 34 -9.65 -13.58 4.82
N ILE A 35 -8.46 -13.92 4.29
CA ILE A 35 -7.28 -14.21 5.11
C ILE A 35 -6.80 -12.95 5.82
N VAL A 36 -6.65 -11.83 5.11
CA VAL A 36 -6.20 -10.56 5.72
C VAL A 36 -7.26 -10.03 6.70
N ALA A 37 -8.54 -10.18 6.37
CA ALA A 37 -9.64 -9.80 7.27
C ALA A 37 -9.63 -10.64 8.56
N ALA A 38 -9.53 -11.97 8.46
CA ALA A 38 -9.47 -12.87 9.61
C ALA A 38 -8.24 -12.60 10.47
N LEU A 39 -7.08 -12.35 9.84
CA LEU A 39 -5.86 -11.94 10.51
C LEU A 39 -6.06 -10.64 11.29
N GLY A 40 -6.61 -9.60 10.65
CA GLY A 40 -6.82 -8.29 11.27
C GLY A 40 -7.83 -8.32 12.41
N LEU A 41 -8.95 -9.04 12.23
CA LEU A 41 -9.95 -9.25 13.28
C LEU A 41 -9.36 -10.04 14.46
N GLY A 42 -8.61 -11.11 14.18
CA GLY A 42 -7.97 -11.93 15.21
C GLY A 42 -6.95 -11.15 16.03
N LEU A 43 -6.06 -10.41 15.36
CA LEU A 43 -5.06 -9.55 16.02
C LEU A 43 -5.71 -8.45 16.86
N SER A 44 -6.72 -7.76 16.32
CA SER A 44 -7.39 -6.70 17.06
C SER A 44 -8.18 -7.23 18.26
N SER A 45 -8.76 -8.42 18.17
CA SER A 45 -9.54 -9.02 19.27
C SER A 45 -8.65 -9.45 20.45
N ALA A 46 -7.38 -9.71 20.20
CA ALA A 46 -6.40 -10.06 21.23
C ALA A 46 -5.86 -8.84 22.00
N VAL A 47 -6.12 -7.61 21.54
CA VAL A 47 -5.62 -6.37 22.16
C VAL A 47 -6.76 -5.65 22.89
N PRO A 48 -6.71 -5.52 24.23
CA PRO A 48 -7.73 -4.81 25.00
C PRO A 48 -7.90 -3.36 24.54
N GLY A 49 -9.15 -2.90 24.44
CA GLY A 49 -9.47 -1.51 24.05
C GLY A 49 -9.32 -1.20 22.56
N ARG A 50 -9.09 -2.21 21.71
CA ARG A 50 -9.13 -2.07 20.25
C ARG A 50 -10.52 -2.37 19.69
N ASN A 51 -10.80 -1.83 18.50
CA ASN A 51 -12.06 -2.09 17.80
C ASN A 51 -11.76 -3.00 16.60
N PRO A 52 -12.15 -4.29 16.66
CA PRO A 52 -11.87 -5.25 15.59
C PRO A 52 -12.34 -4.82 14.21
N ALA A 53 -13.45 -4.09 14.11
CA ALA A 53 -13.90 -3.57 12.82
C ALA A 53 -12.92 -2.53 12.29
N ILE A 54 -12.58 -1.51 13.08
CA ILE A 54 -11.69 -0.42 12.64
C ILE A 54 -10.30 -0.94 12.32
N ASP A 55 -9.71 -1.71 13.22
CA ASP A 55 -8.33 -2.20 13.08
C ASP A 55 -8.23 -3.34 12.05
N GLY A 56 -9.25 -4.21 11.98
CA GLY A 56 -9.33 -5.29 11.00
C GLY A 56 -9.48 -4.78 9.57
N PHE A 57 -10.42 -3.87 9.31
CA PHE A 57 -10.54 -3.22 8.00
C PHE A 57 -9.35 -2.31 7.70
N GLY A 58 -8.74 -1.69 8.72
CA GLY A 58 -7.51 -0.92 8.59
C GLY A 58 -6.33 -1.75 8.07
N LEU A 59 -6.21 -3.01 8.50
CA LEU A 59 -5.19 -3.93 8.00
C LEU A 59 -5.38 -4.29 6.52
N ILE A 60 -6.63 -4.46 6.07
CA ILE A 60 -6.95 -4.69 4.66
C ILE A 60 -6.51 -3.49 3.82
N ALA A 61 -6.90 -2.28 4.23
CA ALA A 61 -6.49 -1.05 3.55
C ALA A 61 -4.96 -0.90 3.53
N PHE A 62 -4.28 -1.25 4.62
CA PHE A 62 -2.82 -1.23 4.67
C PHE A 62 -2.19 -2.23 3.69
N ALA A 63 -2.71 -3.45 3.62
CA ALA A 63 -2.23 -4.47 2.69
C ALA A 63 -2.37 -4.05 1.22
N SER A 64 -3.37 -3.22 0.86
CA SER A 64 -3.52 -2.67 -0.50
C SER A 64 -2.59 -1.49 -0.76
N LEU A 65 -2.44 -0.59 0.22
CA LEU A 65 -1.69 0.65 0.06
C LEU A 65 -0.18 0.45 0.13
N PHE A 66 0.28 -0.54 0.89
CA PHE A 66 1.71 -0.78 1.08
C PHE A 66 2.46 -1.10 -0.23
N PRO A 67 1.98 -2.03 -1.09
CA PRO A 67 2.59 -2.26 -2.41
C PRO A 67 2.65 -0.99 -3.27
N ILE A 68 1.57 -0.19 -3.29
CA ILE A 68 1.50 1.07 -4.05
C ILE A 68 2.58 2.03 -3.56
N ILE A 69 2.70 2.22 -2.23
CA ILE A 69 3.69 3.12 -1.62
C ILE A 69 5.12 2.65 -1.94
N ALA A 70 5.36 1.33 -1.88
CA ALA A 70 6.67 0.75 -2.16
C ALA A 70 7.08 0.94 -3.63
N VAL A 71 6.17 0.67 -4.57
CA VAL A 71 6.45 0.83 -6.01
C VAL A 71 6.62 2.31 -6.38
N LEU A 72 5.78 3.21 -5.86
CA LEU A 72 5.94 4.65 -6.08
C LEU A 72 7.26 5.18 -5.47
N GLY A 73 7.62 4.74 -4.27
CA GLY A 73 8.87 5.10 -3.62
C GLY A 73 10.09 4.63 -4.43
N TYR A 74 10.07 3.39 -4.91
CA TYR A 74 11.11 2.86 -5.80
C TYR A 74 11.18 3.65 -7.11
N ALA A 75 10.04 3.96 -7.71
CA ALA A 75 9.94 4.74 -8.95
C ALA A 75 10.57 6.14 -8.81
N GLN A 76 10.29 6.82 -7.70
CA GLN A 76 10.87 8.12 -7.37
C GLN A 76 12.38 8.02 -7.15
N PHE A 77 12.83 7.04 -6.36
CA PHE A 77 14.25 6.80 -6.10
C PHE A 77 15.03 6.56 -7.40
N MET A 78 14.52 5.68 -8.28
CA MET A 78 15.11 5.44 -9.60
C MET A 78 15.12 6.69 -10.48
N SER A 79 14.04 7.49 -10.45
CA SER A 79 13.96 8.74 -11.22
C SER A 79 15.02 9.76 -10.78
N ILE A 80 15.18 9.93 -9.47
CA ILE A 80 16.19 10.82 -8.87
C ILE A 80 17.60 10.32 -9.20
N LYS A 81 17.88 9.03 -8.97
CA LYS A 81 19.17 8.41 -9.29
C LYS A 81 19.54 8.59 -10.76
N LYS A 82 18.57 8.41 -11.67
CA LYS A 82 18.79 8.61 -13.12
C LYS A 82 19.10 10.06 -13.47
N ARG A 83 18.50 11.05 -12.78
CA ARG A 83 18.82 12.48 -12.97
C ARG A 83 20.23 12.81 -12.49
N ILE A 84 20.64 12.25 -11.34
CA ILE A 84 21.97 12.47 -10.78
C ILE A 84 23.06 11.89 -11.68
N ILE A 85 22.90 10.67 -12.19
CA ILE A 85 23.91 9.99 -13.03
C ILE A 85 24.05 10.65 -14.42
N LYS A 86 23.00 11.31 -14.90
CA LYS A 86 22.98 11.94 -16.24
C LYS A 86 23.57 13.37 -16.23
N ASN A 87 23.73 13.97 -15.05
CA ASN A 87 24.42 15.24 -14.86
C ASN A 87 25.89 14.99 -14.51
#